data_AF-A0A4Y2F1W6-F1
#
_entry.id   AF-A0A4Y2F1W6-F1
#
_cell.length_a   1.000
_cell.length_b   1.000
_cell.length_c   1.000
_cell.angle_alpha   90.00
_cell.angle_beta   90.00
_cell.angle_gamma   90.00
#
_symmetry.space_group_name_H-M   'P 1'
#
loop_
_entity.id
_entity.type
_entity.pdbx_description
1 polymer ?
#
loop_
_entity_poly.entity_id
_entity_poly.type
_entity_poly.pdbx_seq_one_letter_code
_entity_poly.pdbx_strand_id
1 'polypeptide(L)'
;MSYRVLTRKTPYEPKPRSGRPRVTDIRINRWIQRLASSQKMSVREITGASRLQISKNTVHRRIIESGYMIHAKMARRLTLSNLHISKRLQRARNHMSYGDKWMAVLFNDEKNGTSMDLTGI
;
A
#
# COMPACT_ATOMS: atom_id res chain seq x y z
N MET A 1 -12.51 45.54 -19.15
CA MET A 1 -12.92 45.14 -17.79
C MET A 1 -14.20 44.34 -17.87
N SER A 2 -14.21 43.08 -17.43
CA SER A 2 -15.43 42.26 -17.43
C SER A 2 -16.05 42.27 -16.04
N TYR A 3 -17.23 42.88 -15.94
CA TYR A 3 -18.01 43.02 -14.71
C TYR A 3 -18.62 41.66 -14.36
N ARG A 4 -18.18 41.02 -13.26
CA ARG A 4 -18.84 39.82 -12.72
C ARG A 4 -19.63 40.17 -11.46
N VAL A 5 -20.89 40.51 -11.70
CA VAL A 5 -22.09 40.21 -10.89
C VAL A 5 -21.99 40.51 -9.39
N LEU A 6 -22.34 41.75 -9.05
CA LEU A 6 -22.90 42.09 -7.74
C LEU A 6 -24.36 41.61 -7.72
N THR A 7 -24.78 40.91 -6.65
CA THR A 7 -26.12 40.37 -6.36
C THR A 7 -26.41 38.92 -6.79
N ARG A 8 -25.90 37.95 -6.03
CA ARG A 8 -26.57 36.64 -5.85
C ARG A 8 -26.51 36.24 -4.38
N LYS A 9 -27.64 35.80 -3.80
CA LYS A 9 -27.74 35.31 -2.41
C LYS A 9 -27.07 33.93 -2.21
N THR A 10 -26.68 33.27 -3.30
CA THR A 10 -25.96 31.99 -3.29
C THR A 10 -24.50 32.21 -3.73
N PRO A 11 -23.50 31.60 -3.06
CA PRO A 11 -22.09 31.72 -3.46
C PRO A 11 -21.90 31.30 -4.91
N TYR A 12 -21.17 32.09 -5.70
CA TYR A 12 -20.78 31.70 -7.05
C TYR A 12 -19.63 30.70 -6.96
N GLU A 13 -19.86 29.45 -7.38
CA GLU A 13 -18.79 28.48 -7.55
C GLU A 13 -18.16 28.62 -8.94
N PRO A 14 -16.96 29.21 -9.06
CA PRO A 14 -16.26 29.27 -10.35
C PRO A 14 -15.91 27.86 -10.80
N LYS A 15 -16.01 27.62 -12.12
CA LYS A 15 -15.50 26.39 -12.73
C LYS A 15 -14.02 26.18 -12.35
N PRO A 16 -13.60 24.95 -12.04
CA PRO A 16 -12.22 24.66 -11.69
C PRO A 16 -11.28 24.97 -12.86
N ARG A 17 -10.08 25.45 -12.54
CA ARG A 17 -9.05 25.77 -13.53
C ARG A 17 -8.49 24.47 -14.15
N SER A 18 -8.23 24.46 -15.45
CA SER A 18 -7.76 23.29 -16.21
C SER A 18 -6.33 22.84 -15.88
N GLY A 19 -5.56 23.61 -15.11
CA GLY A 19 -4.22 23.26 -14.66
C GLY A 19 -3.20 23.08 -15.79
N ARG A 20 -1.97 22.73 -15.43
CA ARG A 20 -0.89 22.42 -16.40
C ARG A 20 -1.11 21.02 -17.00
N PRO A 21 -0.94 20.84 -18.32
CA PRO A 21 -1.02 19.51 -18.93
C PRO A 21 0.03 18.56 -18.35
N ARG A 22 -0.32 17.28 -18.28
CA ARG A 22 0.55 16.24 -17.74
C ARG A 22 1.61 15.87 -18.78
N VAL A 23 2.83 15.64 -18.31
CA VAL A 23 3.94 15.12 -19.13
C VAL A 23 3.71 13.65 -19.50
N THR A 24 2.96 12.91 -18.68
CA THR A 24 2.71 11.48 -18.90
C THR A 24 1.33 11.24 -19.51
N ASP A 25 1.30 10.40 -20.53
CA ASP A 25 0.08 9.91 -21.18
C ASP A 25 -0.48 8.65 -20.48
N ILE A 26 -1.73 8.30 -20.78
CA ILE A 26 -2.44 7.13 -20.24
C ILE A 26 -1.65 5.83 -20.48
N ARG A 27 -1.05 5.68 -21.67
CA ARG A 27 -0.24 4.50 -22.03
C ARG A 27 0.98 4.34 -21.13
N ILE A 28 1.69 5.44 -20.89
CA ILE A 28 2.89 5.47 -20.03
C ILE A 28 2.49 5.16 -18.58
N ASN A 29 1.38 5.70 -18.10
CA ASN A 29 0.91 5.42 -16.75
C ASN A 29 0.61 3.93 -16.56
N ARG A 30 -0.02 3.27 -17.54
CA ARG A 30 -0.25 1.81 -17.50
C ARG A 30 1.04 1.01 -17.56
N TRP A 31 2.03 1.46 -18.33
CA TRP A 31 3.34 0.83 -18.40
C TRP A 31 4.07 0.93 -17.04
N ILE A 32 4.09 2.12 -16.42
CA ILE A 32 4.65 2.33 -15.06
C ILE A 32 3.98 1.39 -14.04
N GLN A 33 2.64 1.27 -14.09
CA GLN A 33 1.89 0.38 -13.21
C GLN A 33 2.32 -1.08 -13.37
N ARG A 34 2.46 -1.56 -14.62
CA ARG A 34 2.88 -2.95 -14.90
C ARG A 34 4.29 -3.25 -14.40
N LEU A 35 5.23 -2.32 -14.61
CA LEU A 35 6.60 -2.48 -14.12
C LEU A 35 6.66 -2.55 -12.59
N ALA A 36 5.90 -1.69 -11.93
CA ALA A 36 5.82 -1.66 -10.47
C ALA A 36 5.14 -2.93 -9.91
N SER A 37 4.04 -3.40 -10.53
CA SER A 37 3.26 -4.53 -10.01
C SER A 37 3.85 -5.88 -10.37
N SER A 38 4.06 -6.14 -11.66
CA SER A 38 4.35 -7.47 -12.18
C SER A 38 5.86 -7.76 -12.13
N GLN A 39 6.65 -6.78 -12.56
CA GLN A 39 8.11 -6.92 -12.58
C GLN A 39 8.75 -6.55 -11.23
N LYS A 40 7.98 -5.95 -10.31
CA LYS A 40 8.42 -5.50 -8.98
C LYS A 40 9.60 -4.52 -9.03
N MET A 41 9.67 -3.71 -10.08
CA MET A 41 10.73 -2.71 -10.23
C MET A 41 10.53 -1.54 -9.25
N SER A 42 11.64 -1.03 -8.72
CA SER A 42 11.67 0.17 -7.91
C SER A 42 11.41 1.43 -8.73
N VAL A 43 10.99 2.51 -8.08
CA VAL A 43 10.80 3.83 -8.73
C VAL A 43 12.05 4.28 -9.48
N ARG A 44 13.24 4.01 -8.95
CA ARG A 44 14.52 4.36 -9.57
C ARG A 44 14.77 3.56 -10.84
N GLU A 45 14.54 2.26 -10.81
CA GLU A 45 14.68 1.38 -11.98
C GLU A 45 13.67 1.74 -13.07
N ILE A 46 12.41 2.03 -12.70
CA ILE A 46 11.39 2.48 -13.65
C ILE A 46 11.80 3.82 -14.29
N THR A 47 12.36 4.72 -13.50
CA THR A 47 12.87 6.00 -14.02
C THR A 47 14.04 5.79 -14.98
N GLY A 48 14.95 4.87 -14.67
CA GLY A 48 16.07 4.52 -15.56
C GLY A 48 15.64 3.78 -16.84
N ALA A 49 14.60 2.94 -16.75
CA ALA A 49 14.03 2.23 -17.90
C ALA A 49 13.14 3.13 -18.77
N SER A 50 12.67 4.26 -18.23
CA SER A 50 11.87 5.22 -18.96
C SER A 50 12.70 5.93 -20.02
N ARG A 51 12.31 5.79 -21.29
CA ARG A 51 12.90 6.57 -22.41
C ARG A 51 12.58 8.05 -22.36
N LEU A 52 11.62 8.45 -21.52
CA LEU A 52 11.23 9.84 -21.31
C LEU A 52 12.00 10.41 -20.11
N GLN A 53 12.37 11.70 -20.18
CA GLN A 53 12.98 12.46 -19.08
C GLN A 53 11.96 12.73 -17.95
N ILE A 54 11.47 11.67 -17.33
CA ILE A 54 10.49 11.70 -16.25
C ILE A 54 11.25 11.67 -14.92
N SER A 55 10.89 12.55 -13.99
CA SER A 55 11.49 12.55 -12.66
C SER A 55 10.96 11.38 -11.79
N LYS A 56 11.78 10.90 -10.85
CA LYS A 56 11.40 9.87 -9.86
C LYS A 56 10.09 10.20 -9.13
N ASN A 57 9.86 11.48 -8.84
CA ASN A 57 8.67 11.94 -8.13
C ASN A 57 7.40 11.80 -8.99
N THR A 58 7.53 11.96 -10.31
CA THR A 58 6.42 11.78 -11.24
C THR A 58 6.02 10.31 -11.31
N VAL A 59 6.99 9.40 -11.40
CA VAL A 59 6.74 7.95 -11.34
C VAL A 59 6.08 7.57 -10.02
N HIS A 60 6.61 8.02 -8.89
CA HIS A 60 6.05 7.77 -7.57
C HIS A 60 4.59 8.25 -7.44
N ARG A 61 4.30 9.48 -7.91
CA ARG A 61 2.93 10.01 -7.96
C ARG A 61 2.01 9.15 -8.82
N ARG A 62 2.46 8.64 -9.97
CA ARG A 62 1.62 7.80 -10.83
C ARG A 62 1.28 6.46 -10.20
N ILE A 63 2.17 5.90 -9.38
CA ILE A 63 1.90 4.69 -8.62
C ILE A 63 0.84 4.97 -7.56
N ILE A 64 0.99 6.03 -6.75
CA ILE A 64 0.03 6.37 -5.68
C ILE A 64 -1.33 6.82 -6.23
N GLU A 65 -1.35 7.76 -7.18
CA GLU A 65 -2.59 8.29 -7.78
C GLU A 65 -3.40 7.22 -8.50
N SER A 66 -2.77 6.12 -8.92
CA SER A 66 -3.49 5.06 -9.63
C SER A 66 -4.50 4.31 -8.76
N GLY A 67 -4.33 4.30 -7.43
CA GLY A 67 -5.11 3.47 -6.51
C GLY A 67 -4.97 1.96 -6.74
N TYR A 68 -4.21 1.52 -7.75
CA TYR A 68 -4.05 0.11 -8.13
C TYR A 68 -3.11 -0.63 -7.17
N MET A 69 -2.15 0.08 -6.58
CA MET A 69 -1.18 -0.45 -5.63
C MET A 69 -1.25 0.37 -4.34
N ILE A 70 -1.71 -0.24 -3.26
CA ILE A 70 -1.65 0.37 -1.93
C ILE A 70 -0.31 -0.02 -1.31
N HIS A 71 0.56 0.96 -1.09
CA HIS A 71 1.78 0.71 -0.33
C HIS A 71 1.44 0.54 1.15
N ALA A 72 1.46 -0.70 1.61
CA ALA A 72 1.33 -1.04 3.03
C ALA A 72 2.66 -1.58 3.54
N LYS A 73 3.27 -0.88 4.49
CA LYS A 73 4.44 -1.40 5.20
C LYS A 73 3.98 -2.54 6.10
N MET A 74 4.36 -3.78 5.76
CA MET A 74 4.09 -4.91 6.63
C MET A 74 4.93 -4.81 7.92
N ALA A 75 4.33 -5.17 9.06
CA ALA A 75 5.08 -5.30 10.30
C ALA A 75 6.23 -6.30 10.10
N ARG A 76 7.43 -5.95 10.56
CA ARG A 76 8.61 -6.78 10.41
C ARG A 76 8.39 -8.10 11.15
N ARG A 77 8.40 -9.21 10.42
CA ARG A 77 8.38 -10.56 11.00
C ARG A 77 9.83 -11.02 11.25
N LEU A 78 10.03 -11.82 12.29
CA LEU A 78 11.32 -12.48 12.51
C LEU A 78 11.66 -13.35 11.31
N THR A 79 12.93 -13.31 10.89
CA THR A 79 13.41 -14.15 9.80
C THR A 79 13.36 -15.62 10.23
N LEU A 80 12.71 -16.45 9.43
CA LEU A 80 12.66 -17.89 9.67
C LEU A 80 13.88 -18.52 9.01
N SER A 81 14.65 -19.29 9.78
CA SER A 81 15.68 -20.16 9.21
C SER A 81 15.02 -21.33 8.47
N ASN A 82 15.76 -21.99 7.58
CA ASN A 82 15.28 -23.19 6.89
C ASN A 82 14.81 -24.27 7.87
N LEU A 83 15.46 -24.39 9.03
CA LEU A 83 15.07 -25.29 10.11
C LEU A 83 13.71 -24.91 10.72
N HIS A 84 13.45 -23.62 10.95
CA HIS A 84 12.15 -23.16 11.43
C HIS A 84 11.05 -23.47 10.42
N ILE A 85 11.31 -23.26 9.13
CA ILE A 85 10.36 -23.51 8.05
C ILE A 85 10.00 -25.01 7.99
N SER A 86 11.00 -25.90 8.01
CA SER A 86 10.76 -27.35 7.92
C SER A 86 9.99 -27.87 9.13
N LYS A 87 10.36 -27.48 10.36
CA LYS A 87 9.65 -27.89 11.59
C LYS A 87 8.20 -27.40 11.63
N ARG A 88 7.96 -26.13 11.25
CA ARG A 88 6.60 -25.57 11.19
C ARG A 88 5.74 -26.27 10.13
N LEU A 89 6.32 -26.55 8.96
CA LEU A 89 5.64 -27.27 7.88
C LEU A 89 5.29 -28.70 8.30
N GLN A 90 6.23 -29.40 8.94
CA GLN A 90 5.98 -30.75 9.46
C GLN A 90 4.88 -30.74 10.52
N ARG A 91 4.91 -29.78 11.46
CA ARG A 91 3.83 -29.62 12.45
C ARG A 91 2.47 -29.43 11.77
N ALA A 92 2.40 -28.54 10.77
CA ALA A 92 1.16 -28.28 10.04
C ALA A 92 0.64 -29.52 9.32
N ARG A 93 1.52 -30.29 8.65
CA ARG A 93 1.16 -31.55 7.99
C ARG A 93 0.62 -32.59 8.97
N ASN A 94 1.30 -32.76 10.10
CA ASN A 94 0.90 -33.75 11.11
C ASN A 94 -0.45 -33.42 11.76
N HIS A 95 -0.88 -32.15 11.75
CA HIS A 95 -2.12 -31.70 12.39
C HIS A 95 -3.18 -31.19 11.39
N MET A 96 -2.96 -31.32 10.07
CA MET A 96 -3.94 -30.91 9.05
C MET A 96 -5.23 -31.76 9.14
N SER A 97 -5.08 -33.06 9.41
CA SER A 97 -6.19 -34.03 9.57
C SER A 97 -6.47 -34.37 11.04
N TYR A 98 -6.10 -33.49 11.97
CA TYR A 98 -6.23 -33.78 13.41
C TYR A 98 -7.70 -33.87 13.87
N GLY A 99 -8.61 -33.17 13.18
CA GLY A 99 -10.06 -33.31 13.35
C GLY A 99 -10.52 -33.04 14.79
N ASP A 100 -11.41 -33.91 15.29
CA ASP A 100 -12.03 -33.79 16.61
C ASP A 100 -11.02 -33.84 17.78
N LYS A 101 -9.79 -34.31 17.53
CA LYS A 101 -8.71 -34.30 18.53
C LYS A 101 -8.32 -32.89 18.95
N TRP A 102 -8.59 -31.87 18.11
CA TRP A 102 -8.43 -30.47 18.50
C TRP A 102 -9.28 -30.08 19.71
N MET A 103 -10.41 -30.74 19.93
CA MET A 103 -11.31 -30.44 21.06
C MET A 103 -10.70 -30.79 22.42
N ALA A 104 -9.70 -31.69 22.45
CA ALA A 104 -8.98 -32.05 23.67
C ALA A 104 -7.73 -31.17 23.92
N VAL A 105 -7.40 -30.25 23.00
CA VAL A 105 -6.18 -29.43 23.10
C VAL A 105 -6.49 -28.10 23.78
N LEU A 106 -5.89 -27.88 24.95
CA LEU A 106 -5.87 -26.58 25.61
C LEU A 106 -4.61 -25.80 25.18
N PHE A 107 -4.80 -24.57 24.69
CA PHE A 107 -3.69 -23.67 24.36
C PHE A 107 -3.48 -22.66 25.49
N ASN A 108 -2.22 -22.50 25.92
CA ASN A 108 -1.80 -21.46 26.85
C ASN A 108 -0.57 -20.74 26.27
N ASP A 109 -0.48 -19.43 26.50
CA ASP A 109 0.66 -18.60 26.15
C ASP A 109 0.82 -17.50 27.21
N GLU A 110 2.05 -17.15 27.54
CA GLU A 110 2.33 -16.09 28.51
C GLU A 110 2.41 -14.74 27.79
N LYS A 111 1.45 -13.86 28.07
CA LYS A 111 1.50 -12.47 27.60
C LYS A 111 1.93 -11.58 28.75
N ASN A 112 3.05 -10.88 28.57
CA ASN A 112 3.47 -9.85 29.50
C ASN A 112 2.41 -8.73 29.53
N GLY A 113 1.66 -8.64 30.63
CA GLY A 113 0.67 -7.60 30.87
C GLY A 113 1.37 -6.25 31.01
N THR A 114 1.21 -5.38 30.02
CA THR A 114 1.50 -3.96 30.22
C THR A 114 0.28 -3.39 30.94
N SER A 115 0.36 -3.26 32.27
CA SER A 115 -0.58 -2.45 33.03
C SER A 115 -0.39 -1.00 32.57
N MET A 116 -1.25 -0.53 31.67
CA MET A 116 -1.41 0.90 31.47
C MET A 116 -2.29 1.40 32.60
N ASP A 117 -1.68 2.07 33.58
CA ASP A 117 -2.42 2.84 34.57
C ASP A 117 -3.21 3.93 33.82
N LEU A 118 -4.52 3.74 33.74
CA LEU A 118 -5.47 4.74 33.26
C LEU A 118 -5.64 5.80 34.35
N THR A 119 -4.62 6.62 34.56
CA THR A 119 -4.73 7.86 35.33
C THR A 119 -4.18 9.01 34.51
N GLY A 120 -5.10 9.74 33.89
CA GLY A 120 -4.83 10.92 33.08
C GLY A 120 -6.11 11.42 32.44
N ILE A 121 -7.09 11.78 33.28
CA ILE A 121 -8.15 12.75 32.94
C ILE A 121 -7.50 14.14 32.93
#